data_AF-A0AAD9J0E0-F1
#
_entry.id   AF-A0AAD9J0E0-F1
#
_cell.length_a   1.000
_cell.length_b   1.000
_cell.length_c   1.000
_cell.angle_alpha   90.00
_cell.angle_beta   90.00
_cell.angle_gamma   90.00
#
_symmetry.space_group_name_H-M   'P 1'
#
loop_
_entity.id
_entity.type
_entity.pdbx_description
1 polymer ?
#
loop_
_entity_poly.entity_id
_entity_poly.type
_entity_poly.pdbx_seq_one_letter_code
_entity_poly.pdbx_strand_id
1 'polypeptide(L)'
;MIGQLGVGHLGGSMSIVDILVLLYEKHLQIDPRNPKKRNRDRFILSKGHAGPALYSVLADKEFFPASWLSTLNKGGTNLPSHVDMNRTPGVDMTAGSLGQGLSAAIGILLGLRIDAVSSYVYTIISDGESNEGQVWEAAMAAAQFKLSKLIAFTDYNRMQIDGFQHEVMSIEDINAKWLAFGWYVQRVNGHDFFAMDQAIENARQELTRPSMIILDTIKGQGASLAEGVAEANMMGIAAGLSTVGKKPFVHTFAPFATRRCYDQFYVSVNYTKQEVKVTGFDPGVTAAFNGGTHMSFEDIALMRVIPKLLITEPADFTALQAILPMVTDHKGSTYMRLQRAEAKDIYDNSQDFELGKGIVHGDGSDLVIIASGPVCVLESLKAIELLRKDGIYVTVIDMFTIKPLDKDLIVQWARRTGAILTCENHQVHSGLGAGVAELVSQHYPVIVRRHGVHDEFGEVGTLDYLKERYELTAQNIAEYAKQTVKDKEQVKK
;
A
#
# COMPACT_ATOMS: atom_id res chain seq x y z
N MET A 1 -0.32 5.62 11.52
CA MET A 1 -1.63 6.06 10.97
C MET A 1 -1.93 5.45 9.62
N ILE A 2 -1.29 5.90 8.53
CA ILE A 2 -1.56 5.42 7.16
C ILE A 2 -1.42 3.89 7.07
N GLY A 3 -0.33 3.33 7.62
CA GLY A 3 -0.09 1.88 7.62
C GLY A 3 -1.12 1.04 8.40
N GLN A 4 -1.85 1.63 9.37
CA GLN A 4 -2.92 0.91 10.09
C GLN A 4 -4.24 0.87 9.29
N LEU A 5 -4.46 1.85 8.41
CA LEU A 5 -5.67 1.95 7.59
C LEU A 5 -5.49 1.28 6.22
N GLY A 6 -4.27 1.25 5.69
CA GLY A 6 -3.97 0.69 4.36
C GLY A 6 -4.25 1.65 3.19
N VAL A 7 -4.73 2.87 3.45
CA VAL A 7 -5.06 3.89 2.43
C VAL A 7 -4.56 5.28 2.86
N GLY A 8 -3.99 6.06 1.94
CA GLY A 8 -3.55 7.44 2.19
C GLY A 8 -2.31 7.85 1.38
N HIS A 9 -1.94 9.13 1.44
CA HIS A 9 -0.84 9.70 0.65
C HIS A 9 0.49 9.67 1.40
N LEU A 10 1.10 8.50 1.54
CA LEU A 10 2.35 8.34 2.28
C LEU A 10 3.50 9.16 1.65
N GLY A 11 3.71 9.01 0.34
CA GLY A 11 4.81 9.69 -0.37
C GLY A 11 4.80 11.21 -0.19
N GLY A 12 3.66 11.85 -0.45
CA GLY A 12 3.51 13.30 -0.29
C GLY A 12 3.50 13.78 1.17
N SER A 13 3.19 12.90 2.13
CA SER A 13 3.27 13.24 3.56
C SER A 13 4.71 13.23 4.06
N MET A 14 5.48 12.20 3.70
CA MET A 14 6.85 12.02 4.16
C MET A 14 7.81 13.09 3.63
N SER A 15 7.58 13.63 2.42
CA SER A 15 8.46 14.64 1.80
C SER A 15 8.52 15.98 2.55
N ILE A 16 7.57 16.26 3.45
CA ILE A 16 7.46 17.55 4.14
C ILE A 16 7.64 17.47 5.67
N VAL A 17 7.97 16.29 6.21
CA VAL A 17 8.08 16.11 7.67
C VAL A 17 9.15 17.02 8.26
N ASP A 18 10.33 17.10 7.64
CA ASP A 18 11.45 17.89 8.18
C ASP A 18 11.12 19.38 8.28
N ILE A 19 10.52 19.96 7.23
CA ILE A 19 10.10 21.37 7.25
C ILE A 19 8.96 21.62 8.24
N LEU A 20 8.00 20.68 8.37
CA LEU A 20 6.93 20.82 9.36
C LEU A 20 7.49 20.79 10.78
N VAL A 21 8.38 19.86 11.09
CA VAL A 21 9.05 19.78 12.40
C VAL A 21 9.81 21.08 12.66
N LEU A 22 10.65 21.53 11.73
CA LEU A 22 11.42 22.77 11.90
C LEU A 22 10.51 23.99 12.14
N LEU A 23 9.43 24.13 11.37
CA LEU A 23 8.48 25.23 11.54
C LEU A 23 7.81 25.21 12.92
N TYR A 24 7.28 24.06 13.36
CA TYR A 24 6.52 23.96 14.61
C TYR A 24 7.41 23.90 15.86
N GLU A 25 8.67 23.47 15.74
CA GLU A 25 9.65 23.48 16.84
C GLU A 25 10.28 24.85 17.05
N LYS A 26 10.56 25.59 15.97
CA LYS A 26 11.44 26.77 16.04
C LYS A 26 10.80 28.07 15.59
N HIS A 27 10.12 28.09 14.44
CA HIS A 27 9.78 29.37 13.80
C HIS A 27 8.34 29.84 14.06
N LEU A 28 7.37 28.94 14.17
CA LEU A 28 5.97 29.31 14.35
C LEU A 28 5.69 29.73 15.79
N GLN A 29 5.15 30.94 15.96
CA GLN A 29 4.54 31.32 17.23
C GLN A 29 3.15 30.66 17.34
N ILE A 30 3.06 29.50 17.98
CA ILE A 30 1.81 28.74 18.18
C ILE A 30 1.28 28.83 19.62
N ASP A 31 0.01 28.46 19.79
CA ASP A 31 -0.63 28.29 21.11
C ASP A 31 -1.59 27.10 21.04
N PRO A 32 -1.13 25.87 21.35
CA PRO A 32 -1.97 24.66 21.25
C PRO A 32 -3.18 24.69 22.19
N ARG A 33 -3.08 25.40 23.31
CA ARG A 33 -4.19 25.60 24.27
C ARG A 33 -5.21 26.62 23.78
N ASN A 34 -4.81 27.52 22.88
CA ASN A 34 -5.72 28.42 22.18
C ASN A 34 -5.45 28.45 20.67
N PRO A 35 -5.84 27.41 19.92
CA PRO A 35 -5.59 27.31 18.48
C PRO A 35 -6.25 28.43 17.67
N LYS A 36 -7.17 29.22 18.24
CA LYS A 36 -7.84 30.33 17.54
C LYS A 36 -7.26 31.70 17.87
N LYS A 37 -6.21 31.78 18.70
CA LYS A 37 -5.59 33.03 19.13
C LYS A 37 -5.27 33.93 17.94
N ARG A 38 -5.70 35.20 17.97
CA ARG A 38 -5.62 36.07 16.78
C ARG A 38 -4.17 36.33 16.34
N ASN A 39 -3.27 36.60 17.28
CA ASN A 39 -1.88 36.99 17.03
C ASN A 39 -0.87 35.83 16.95
N ARG A 40 -1.31 34.56 16.93
CA ARG A 40 -0.40 33.44 16.62
C ARG A 40 -0.06 33.44 15.12
N ASP A 41 1.06 32.83 14.75
CA ASP A 41 1.35 32.59 13.33
C ASP A 41 0.35 31.59 12.74
N ARG A 42 0.09 31.70 11.44
CA ARG A 42 -0.84 30.84 10.70
C ARG A 42 -0.08 29.91 9.77
N PHE A 43 -0.54 28.67 9.65
CA PHE A 43 0.07 27.69 8.78
C PHE A 43 -0.98 27.01 7.90
N ILE A 44 -0.79 27.07 6.59
CA ILE A 44 -1.69 26.49 5.59
C ILE A 44 -0.97 25.35 4.89
N LEU A 45 -1.54 24.14 4.93
CA LEU A 45 -1.08 23.03 4.12
C LEU A 45 -1.90 22.96 2.83
N SER A 46 -1.47 23.70 1.80
CA SER A 46 -2.19 23.79 0.53
C SER A 46 -2.29 22.44 -0.19
N LYS A 47 -1.19 21.67 -0.16
CA LYS A 47 -1.15 20.26 -0.55
C LYS A 47 -1.86 19.35 0.47
N GLY A 48 -3.15 19.59 0.69
CA GLY A 48 -3.94 19.08 1.81
C GLY A 48 -3.97 17.57 1.97
N HIS A 49 -3.67 16.81 0.90
CA HIS A 49 -3.55 15.35 0.92
C HIS A 49 -2.38 14.85 1.78
N ALA A 50 -1.41 15.72 2.09
CA ALA A 50 -0.34 15.46 3.07
C ALA A 50 -0.76 15.74 4.53
N GLY A 51 -2.06 15.90 4.78
CA GLY A 51 -2.64 16.11 6.12
C GLY A 51 -2.11 15.18 7.21
N PRO A 52 -1.89 13.87 6.97
CA PRO A 52 -1.31 12.98 7.98
C PRO A 52 0.05 13.44 8.54
N ALA A 53 0.91 14.09 7.75
CA ALA A 53 2.16 14.65 8.25
C ALA A 53 1.87 15.80 9.24
N LEU A 54 0.99 16.73 8.85
CA LEU A 54 0.59 17.83 9.72
C LEU A 54 -0.09 17.35 10.99
N TYR A 55 -0.99 16.37 10.92
CA TYR A 55 -1.67 15.83 12.10
C TYR A 55 -0.68 15.24 13.10
N SER A 56 0.37 14.58 12.62
CA SER A 56 1.43 14.02 13.47
C SER A 56 2.11 15.13 14.28
N VAL A 57 2.49 16.22 13.61
CA VAL A 57 3.14 17.37 14.25
C VAL A 57 2.17 18.12 15.18
N LEU A 58 0.91 18.28 14.81
CA LEU A 58 -0.10 18.92 15.67
C LEU A 58 -0.40 18.11 16.94
N ALA A 59 -0.44 16.77 16.84
CA ALA A 59 -0.58 15.90 17.99
C ALA A 59 0.64 15.97 18.92
N ASP A 60 1.85 15.98 18.35
CA ASP A 60 3.10 16.15 19.10
C ASP A 60 3.13 17.51 19.82
N LYS A 61 2.62 18.56 19.17
CA LYS A 61 2.41 19.89 19.78
C LYS A 61 1.18 19.99 20.67
N GLU A 62 0.54 18.88 21.02
CA GLU A 62 -0.57 18.84 21.97
C GLU A 62 -1.80 19.67 21.57
N PHE A 63 -2.03 19.93 20.27
CA PHE A 63 -3.29 20.53 19.80
C PHE A 63 -4.48 19.60 20.03
N PHE A 64 -4.21 18.30 20.07
CA PHE A 64 -5.17 17.24 20.39
C PHE A 64 -4.41 15.98 20.86
N PRO A 65 -5.07 15.03 21.54
CA PRO A 65 -4.41 13.82 22.03
C PRO A 65 -3.89 12.94 20.89
N ALA A 66 -2.67 12.40 21.05
CA ALA A 66 -2.05 11.50 20.08
C ALA A 66 -2.89 10.25 19.76
N SER A 67 -3.80 9.84 20.64
CA SER A 67 -4.72 8.73 20.39
C SER A 67 -5.63 8.97 19.18
N TRP A 68 -5.92 10.22 18.81
CA TRP A 68 -6.69 10.55 17.61
C TRP A 68 -6.02 10.10 16.32
N LEU A 69 -4.69 10.02 16.28
CA LEU A 69 -3.92 9.58 15.11
C LEU A 69 -4.36 8.17 14.64
N SER A 70 -4.76 7.31 15.57
CA SER A 70 -5.29 5.96 15.28
C SER A 70 -6.68 5.94 14.62
N THR A 71 -7.34 7.10 14.53
CA THR A 71 -8.69 7.27 14.01
C THR A 71 -8.73 7.88 12.60
N LEU A 72 -7.57 8.13 11.99
CA LEU A 72 -7.45 8.69 10.63
C LEU A 72 -8.45 8.00 9.67
N ASN A 73 -9.27 8.80 8.98
CA ASN A 73 -10.32 8.37 8.04
C ASN A 73 -11.42 7.41 8.57
N LYS A 74 -11.45 7.10 9.86
CA LYS A 74 -12.56 6.32 10.43
C LYS A 74 -13.84 7.18 10.49
N GLY A 75 -15.00 6.54 10.42
CA GLY A 75 -16.28 7.23 10.61
C GLY A 75 -16.30 8.01 11.93
N GLY A 76 -16.69 9.28 11.88
CA GLY A 76 -16.70 10.18 13.05
C GLY A 76 -15.34 10.76 13.45
N THR A 77 -14.27 10.52 12.68
CA THR A 77 -12.95 11.08 12.96
C THR A 77 -12.90 12.60 12.87
N ASN A 78 -12.00 13.19 13.66
CA ASN A 78 -11.56 14.58 13.52
C ASN A 78 -10.31 14.73 12.65
N LEU A 79 -9.79 13.63 12.08
CA LEU A 79 -8.62 13.59 11.21
C LEU A 79 -9.00 12.97 9.86
N PRO A 80 -9.69 13.72 8.97
CA PRO A 80 -10.00 13.25 7.62
C PRO A 80 -8.76 13.21 6.72
N SER A 81 -8.89 12.60 5.54
CA SER A 81 -7.79 12.31 4.60
C SER A 81 -7.04 13.56 4.16
N HIS A 82 -7.78 14.67 4.05
CA HIS A 82 -7.25 15.99 3.77
C HIS A 82 -7.51 16.89 4.96
N VAL A 83 -6.67 17.91 5.16
CA VAL A 83 -6.80 18.87 6.27
C VAL A 83 -8.17 19.54 6.27
N ASP A 84 -8.84 19.56 7.43
CA ASP A 84 -10.17 20.15 7.62
C ASP A 84 -10.19 21.07 8.85
N MET A 85 -10.35 22.38 8.62
CA MET A 85 -10.34 23.39 9.69
C MET A 85 -11.54 23.33 10.62
N ASN A 86 -12.65 22.71 10.20
CA ASN A 86 -13.85 22.58 11.02
C ASN A 86 -13.72 21.42 12.02
N ARG A 87 -12.89 20.42 11.69
CA ARG A 87 -12.74 19.19 12.48
C ARG A 87 -11.46 19.16 13.30
N THR A 88 -10.34 19.58 12.73
CA THR A 88 -9.01 19.39 13.32
C THR A 88 -8.50 20.68 13.98
N PRO A 89 -8.33 20.73 15.31
CA PRO A 89 -7.68 21.85 15.97
C PRO A 89 -6.26 22.07 15.44
N GLY A 90 -5.91 23.32 15.12
CA GLY A 90 -4.60 23.68 14.57
C GLY A 90 -4.52 23.70 13.05
N VAL A 91 -5.55 23.22 12.33
CA VAL A 91 -5.69 23.42 10.88
C VAL A 91 -6.33 24.78 10.61
N ASP A 92 -5.61 25.67 9.92
CA ASP A 92 -6.06 27.04 9.65
C ASP A 92 -6.95 27.17 8.41
N MET A 93 -6.94 26.19 7.53
CA MET A 93 -7.73 26.16 6.30
C MET A 93 -7.99 24.72 5.88
N THR A 94 -9.22 24.41 5.48
CA THR A 94 -9.52 23.17 4.77
C THR A 94 -8.88 23.20 3.39
N ALA A 95 -8.18 22.13 3.02
CA ALA A 95 -7.56 21.98 1.70
C ALA A 95 -7.80 20.56 1.16
N GLY A 96 -7.54 20.36 -0.13
CA GLY A 96 -7.70 19.05 -0.79
C GLY A 96 -7.93 19.20 -2.29
N SER A 97 -8.69 20.22 -2.70
CA SER A 97 -8.59 20.79 -4.03
C SER A 97 -7.32 21.64 -4.08
N LEU A 98 -6.37 21.24 -4.93
CA LEU A 98 -5.07 21.89 -5.08
C LEU A 98 -5.23 23.32 -5.63
N GLY A 99 -4.27 24.19 -5.32
CA GLY A 99 -4.18 25.56 -5.85
C GLY A 99 -4.81 26.63 -4.96
N GLN A 100 -5.61 26.24 -3.97
CA GLN A 100 -6.42 27.19 -3.18
C GLN A 100 -5.69 27.77 -1.96
N GLY A 101 -4.77 27.03 -1.35
CA GLY A 101 -4.22 27.38 -0.04
C GLY A 101 -3.30 28.61 -0.04
N LEU A 102 -2.59 28.87 -1.14
CA LEU A 102 -1.81 30.10 -1.27
C LEU A 102 -2.71 31.35 -1.28
N SER A 103 -3.83 31.30 -2.00
CA SER A 103 -4.84 32.37 -2.00
C SER A 103 -5.44 32.60 -0.61
N ALA A 104 -5.72 31.52 0.13
CA ALA A 104 -6.22 31.61 1.49
C ALA A 104 -5.18 32.23 2.45
N ALA A 105 -3.91 31.85 2.33
CA ALA A 105 -2.82 32.43 3.11
C ALA A 105 -2.70 33.95 2.90
N ILE A 106 -2.82 34.40 1.64
CA ILE A 106 -2.86 35.83 1.27
C ILE A 106 -4.04 36.53 1.96
N GLY A 107 -5.24 35.95 1.88
CA GLY A 107 -6.45 36.51 2.50
C GLY A 107 -6.33 36.63 4.02
N ILE A 108 -5.79 35.60 4.68
CA ILE A 108 -5.51 35.61 6.12
C ILE A 108 -4.55 36.75 6.49
N LEU A 109 -3.45 36.90 5.75
CA LEU A 109 -2.46 37.93 6.04
C LEU A 109 -2.99 39.35 5.80
N LEU A 110 -3.77 39.55 4.74
CA LEU A 110 -4.44 40.83 4.50
C LEU A 110 -5.42 41.16 5.63
N GLY A 111 -6.19 40.18 6.10
CA GLY A 111 -7.07 40.36 7.26
C GLY A 111 -6.32 40.71 8.54
N LEU A 112 -5.18 40.06 8.82
CA LEU A 112 -4.33 40.39 9.96
C LEU A 112 -3.78 41.82 9.84
N ARG A 113 -3.38 42.25 8.65
CA ARG A 113 -2.90 43.61 8.38
C ARG A 113 -3.98 44.67 8.63
N ILE A 114 -5.22 44.41 8.21
CA ILE A 114 -6.36 45.32 8.46
C ILE A 114 -6.58 45.49 9.97
N ASP A 115 -6.44 44.41 10.73
CA ASP A 115 -6.59 44.42 12.20
C ASP A 115 -5.35 44.95 12.93
N ALA A 116 -4.33 45.42 12.22
CA ALA A 116 -3.03 45.80 12.77
C ALA A 116 -2.35 44.69 13.61
N VAL A 117 -2.62 43.42 13.29
CA VAL A 117 -2.00 42.25 13.93
C VAL A 117 -0.77 41.83 13.14
N SER A 118 0.37 41.78 13.82
CA SER A 118 1.68 41.61 13.21
C SER A 118 2.20 40.17 13.33
N SER A 119 1.57 39.22 12.63
CA SER A 119 1.95 37.79 12.63
C SER A 119 2.39 37.31 11.25
N TYR A 120 3.17 36.24 11.19
CA TYR A 120 3.54 35.58 9.94
C TYR A 120 2.46 34.59 9.49
N VAL A 121 2.39 34.40 8.18
CA VAL A 121 1.58 33.36 7.56
C VAL A 121 2.52 32.49 6.72
N TYR A 122 2.46 31.18 6.97
CA TYR A 122 3.24 30.17 6.28
C TYR A 122 2.34 29.29 5.43
N THR A 123 2.82 28.84 4.28
CA THR A 123 2.08 27.90 3.45
C THR A 123 3.00 26.94 2.72
N ILE A 124 2.60 25.68 2.60
CA ILE A 124 3.31 24.68 1.77
C ILE A 124 2.41 24.31 0.60
N ILE A 125 2.95 24.50 -0.61
CA ILE A 125 2.38 24.00 -1.87
C ILE A 125 3.27 22.85 -2.41
N SER A 126 2.79 22.08 -3.39
CA SER A 126 3.65 21.16 -4.16
C SER A 126 4.03 21.68 -5.54
N ASP A 127 5.05 21.06 -6.13
CA ASP A 127 5.40 21.20 -7.54
C ASP A 127 4.24 20.88 -8.50
N GLY A 128 3.50 19.78 -8.27
CA GLY A 128 2.31 19.43 -9.04
C GLY A 128 1.15 20.41 -8.85
N GLU A 129 0.93 20.89 -7.62
CA GLU A 129 -0.04 21.95 -7.33
C GLU A 129 0.30 23.26 -8.06
N SER A 130 1.57 23.53 -8.32
CA SER A 130 2.02 24.71 -9.06
C SER A 130 1.63 24.70 -10.54
N ASN A 131 1.01 23.62 -11.05
CA ASN A 131 0.38 23.63 -12.37
C ASN A 131 -0.99 24.34 -12.37
N GLU A 132 -1.62 24.51 -11.21
CA GLU A 132 -2.90 25.21 -11.10
C GLU A 132 -2.73 26.70 -11.38
N GLY A 133 -3.56 27.25 -12.28
CA GLY A 133 -3.54 28.68 -12.62
C GLY A 133 -3.73 29.58 -11.39
N GLN A 134 -4.53 29.13 -10.43
CA GLN A 134 -4.81 29.84 -9.19
C GLN A 134 -3.56 30.15 -8.35
N VAL A 135 -2.53 29.28 -8.40
CA VAL A 135 -1.26 29.52 -7.70
C VAL A 135 -0.58 30.78 -8.24
N TRP A 136 -0.65 31.00 -9.54
CA TRP A 136 0.00 32.13 -10.21
C TRP A 136 -0.80 33.43 -10.09
N GLU A 137 -2.13 33.35 -10.06
CA GLU A 137 -2.98 34.48 -9.66
C GLU A 137 -2.64 34.95 -8.24
N ALA A 138 -2.50 34.01 -7.31
CA ALA A 138 -2.09 34.28 -5.94
C ALA A 138 -0.66 34.86 -5.89
N ALA A 139 0.26 34.35 -6.69
CA ALA A 139 1.63 34.87 -6.79
C ALA A 139 1.67 36.36 -7.17
N MET A 140 0.88 36.77 -8.17
CA MET A 140 0.73 38.18 -8.57
C MET A 140 0.15 39.02 -7.43
N ALA A 141 -0.91 38.54 -6.79
CA ALA A 141 -1.58 39.27 -5.71
C ALA A 141 -0.64 39.50 -4.51
N ALA A 142 0.10 38.49 -4.07
CA ALA A 142 1.00 38.61 -2.92
C ALA A 142 2.10 39.66 -3.14
N ALA A 143 2.67 39.70 -4.35
CA ALA A 143 3.67 40.70 -4.72
C ALA A 143 3.07 42.11 -4.81
N GLN A 144 1.92 42.25 -5.49
CA GLN A 144 1.19 43.52 -5.60
C GLN A 144 0.89 44.13 -4.23
N PHE A 145 0.48 43.30 -3.27
CA PHE A 145 0.16 43.73 -1.91
C PHE A 145 1.37 43.77 -0.96
N LYS A 146 2.60 43.51 -1.45
CA LYS A 146 3.85 43.56 -0.67
C LYS A 146 3.74 42.76 0.63
N LEU A 147 3.36 41.49 0.51
CA LEU A 147 3.09 40.62 1.66
C LEU A 147 4.37 40.00 2.25
N SER A 148 5.27 40.82 2.80
CA SER A 148 6.57 40.35 3.33
C SER A 148 6.51 39.39 4.52
N LYS A 149 5.35 39.31 5.20
CA LYS A 149 5.10 38.31 6.25
C LYS A 149 4.50 36.99 5.74
N LEU A 150 4.43 36.81 4.42
CA LEU A 150 4.08 35.53 3.78
C LEU A 150 5.37 34.78 3.42
N ILE A 151 5.58 33.63 4.05
CA ILE A 151 6.68 32.72 3.72
C ILE A 151 6.06 31.42 3.20
N ALA A 152 6.17 31.21 1.91
CA ALA A 152 5.67 30.02 1.24
C ALA A 152 6.81 29.04 0.94
N PHE A 153 6.47 27.76 0.86
CA PHE A 153 7.39 26.70 0.47
C PHE A 153 6.81 25.92 -0.70
N THR A 154 7.65 25.58 -1.68
CA THR A 154 7.33 24.55 -2.65
C THR A 154 8.03 23.25 -2.26
N ASP A 155 7.25 22.22 -1.95
CA ASP A 155 7.74 20.84 -1.87
C ASP A 155 8.03 20.34 -3.28
N TYR A 156 9.30 20.41 -3.69
CA TYR A 156 9.78 20.07 -5.03
C TYR A 156 10.31 18.64 -5.08
N ASN A 157 9.39 17.68 -5.00
CA ASN A 157 9.69 16.24 -4.93
C ASN A 157 9.73 15.53 -6.30
N ARG A 158 9.42 16.27 -7.38
CA ARG A 158 9.51 15.92 -8.80
C ARG A 158 8.50 14.88 -9.26
N MET A 159 7.44 14.62 -8.51
CA MET A 159 6.48 13.56 -8.79
C MET A 159 5.03 14.00 -8.61
N GLN A 160 4.24 13.83 -9.67
CA GLN A 160 2.80 14.02 -9.68
C GLN A 160 2.08 12.69 -9.41
N ILE A 161 0.77 12.63 -9.64
CA ILE A 161 0.00 11.38 -9.49
C ILE A 161 0.38 10.37 -10.59
N ASP A 162 0.52 10.84 -11.84
CA ASP A 162 0.72 9.98 -13.01
C ASP A 162 2.20 9.66 -13.32
N GLY A 163 3.16 10.24 -12.59
CA GLY A 163 4.59 10.00 -12.83
C GLY A 163 5.49 11.17 -12.43
N PHE A 164 6.70 11.21 -13.01
CA PHE A 164 7.62 12.31 -12.78
C PHE A 164 7.15 13.60 -13.48
N GLN A 165 7.39 14.76 -12.87
CA GLN A 165 6.87 16.02 -13.42
C GLN A 165 7.37 16.30 -14.85
N HIS A 166 8.59 15.87 -15.18
CA HIS A 166 9.14 16.06 -16.53
C HIS A 166 8.45 15.20 -17.60
N GLU A 167 7.74 14.15 -17.20
CA GLU A 167 6.98 13.26 -18.08
C GLU A 167 5.50 13.66 -18.14
N VAL A 168 4.96 14.19 -17.04
CA VAL A 168 3.54 14.56 -16.93
C VAL A 168 3.31 16.02 -17.32
N MET A 169 3.76 16.97 -16.49
CA MET A 169 3.63 18.40 -16.74
C MET A 169 4.73 19.19 -16.03
N SER A 170 5.76 19.56 -16.78
CA SER A 170 6.93 20.21 -16.20
C SER A 170 6.64 21.66 -15.78
N ILE A 171 7.09 22.01 -14.57
CA ILE A 171 7.02 23.37 -14.05
C ILE A 171 8.38 24.10 -14.09
N GLU A 172 9.40 23.48 -14.68
CA GLU A 172 10.75 24.07 -14.77
C GLU A 172 10.81 25.27 -15.74
N ASP A 173 11.63 26.30 -15.51
CA ASP A 173 12.40 26.56 -14.27
C ASP A 173 11.51 27.21 -13.20
N ILE A 174 11.29 26.50 -12.08
CA ILE A 174 10.40 26.97 -11.02
C ILE A 174 10.96 28.20 -10.28
N ASN A 175 12.28 28.33 -10.18
CA ASN A 175 12.92 29.49 -9.52
C ASN A 175 12.66 30.76 -10.33
N ALA A 176 12.91 30.67 -11.63
CA ALA A 176 12.72 31.77 -12.55
C ALA A 176 11.25 32.23 -12.59
N LYS A 177 10.30 31.30 -12.52
CA LYS A 177 8.87 31.63 -12.43
C LYS A 177 8.58 32.45 -11.18
N TRP A 178 8.89 31.97 -9.99
CA TRP A 178 8.62 32.72 -8.74
C TRP A 178 9.32 34.09 -8.70
N LEU A 179 10.56 34.18 -9.20
CA LEU A 179 11.28 35.44 -9.33
C LEU A 179 10.54 36.42 -10.24
N ALA A 180 10.04 35.95 -11.39
CA ALA A 180 9.29 36.77 -12.35
C ALA A 180 7.96 37.31 -11.77
N PHE A 181 7.35 36.59 -10.83
CA PHE A 181 6.15 37.04 -10.11
C PHE A 181 6.47 37.99 -8.93
N GLY A 182 7.72 38.42 -8.75
CA GLY A 182 8.10 39.44 -7.78
C GLY A 182 8.38 38.93 -6.36
N TRP A 183 8.67 37.64 -6.20
CA TRP A 183 8.96 37.02 -4.91
C TRP A 183 10.46 37.07 -4.58
N TYR A 184 10.78 37.03 -3.28
CA TYR A 184 12.13 36.70 -2.83
C TYR A 184 12.26 35.17 -2.82
N VAL A 185 13.14 34.63 -3.66
CA VAL A 185 13.24 33.19 -3.91
C VAL A 185 14.54 32.63 -3.37
N GLN A 186 14.44 31.52 -2.66
CA GLN A 186 15.57 30.69 -2.23
C GLN A 186 15.31 29.24 -2.63
N ARG A 187 16.37 28.47 -2.90
CA ARG A 187 16.28 27.03 -3.16
C ARG A 187 17.30 26.31 -2.30
N VAL A 188 16.84 25.33 -1.53
CA VAL A 188 17.65 24.58 -0.58
C VAL A 188 17.28 23.10 -0.59
N ASN A 189 18.15 22.26 -0.03
CA ASN A 189 17.80 20.87 0.27
C ASN A 189 16.71 20.82 1.34
N GLY A 190 15.56 20.23 1.02
CA GLY A 190 14.40 20.13 1.92
C GLY A 190 14.55 19.14 3.07
N HIS A 191 15.69 18.45 3.16
CA HIS A 191 16.03 17.50 4.22
C HIS A 191 17.29 17.93 5.00
N ASP A 192 17.77 19.16 4.78
CA ASP A 192 18.84 19.77 5.55
C ASP A 192 18.27 20.84 6.48
N PHE A 193 18.16 20.51 7.77
CA PHE A 193 17.61 21.40 8.78
C PHE A 193 18.36 22.73 8.88
N PHE A 194 19.69 22.74 8.71
CA PHE A 194 20.47 23.98 8.80
C PHE A 194 20.20 24.87 7.60
N ALA A 195 20.17 24.30 6.39
CA ALA A 195 19.88 25.05 5.17
C ALA A 195 18.46 25.63 5.19
N MET A 196 17.46 24.85 5.61
CA MET A 196 16.08 25.32 5.74
C MET A 196 15.92 26.41 6.79
N ASP A 197 16.54 26.25 7.96
CA ASP A 197 16.52 27.22 9.06
C ASP A 197 17.09 28.57 8.60
N GLN A 198 18.27 28.54 7.98
CA GLN A 198 18.89 29.75 7.44
C GLN A 198 18.04 30.42 6.36
N ALA A 199 17.38 29.63 5.50
CA ALA A 199 16.49 30.16 4.48
C ALA A 199 15.26 30.88 5.08
N ILE A 200 14.68 30.34 6.16
CA ILE A 200 13.57 30.97 6.87
C ILE A 200 14.02 32.27 7.56
N GLU A 201 15.19 32.27 8.21
CA GLU A 201 15.75 33.47 8.82
C GLU A 201 16.04 34.57 7.78
N ASN A 202 16.58 34.21 6.61
CA ASN A 202 16.76 35.15 5.51
C ASN A 202 15.42 35.70 5.00
N ALA A 203 14.40 34.85 4.87
CA ALA A 203 13.05 35.27 4.47
C ALA A 203 12.41 36.25 5.46
N ARG A 204 12.72 36.13 6.76
CA ARG A 204 12.27 37.08 7.79
C ARG A 204 12.96 38.46 7.69
N GLN A 205 14.16 38.51 7.10
CA GLN A 205 14.89 39.74 6.84
C GLN A 205 14.44 40.45 5.55
N GLU A 206 13.69 39.77 4.68
CA GLU A 206 13.04 40.39 3.52
C GLU A 206 11.78 41.14 3.97
N LEU A 207 11.84 42.47 3.91
CA LEU A 207 10.79 43.34 4.44
C LEU A 207 9.78 43.82 3.39
N THR A 208 10.06 43.60 2.10
CA THR A 208 9.33 44.23 0.99
C THR A 208 8.55 43.26 0.11
N ARG A 209 9.03 42.01 -0.04
CA ARG A 209 8.45 41.00 -0.93
C ARG A 209 7.97 39.77 -0.14
N PRO A 210 6.93 39.06 -0.61
CA PRO A 210 6.66 37.72 -0.12
C PRO A 210 7.83 36.77 -0.45
N SER A 211 8.05 35.75 0.38
CA SER A 211 9.18 34.83 0.24
C SER A 211 8.74 33.44 -0.21
N MET A 212 9.42 32.87 -1.19
CA MET A 212 9.24 31.49 -1.65
C MET A 212 10.53 30.71 -1.42
N ILE A 213 10.45 29.63 -0.66
CA ILE A 213 11.56 28.71 -0.41
C ILE A 213 11.25 27.41 -1.13
N ILE A 214 12.01 27.11 -2.19
CA ILE A 214 11.87 25.88 -2.96
C ILE A 214 12.71 24.81 -2.26
N LEU A 215 12.04 23.74 -1.81
CA LEU A 215 12.64 22.64 -1.08
C LEU A 215 12.86 21.48 -2.05
N ASP A 216 14.12 21.20 -2.42
CA ASP A 216 14.45 19.96 -3.15
C ASP A 216 14.27 18.78 -2.19
N THR A 217 13.21 18.00 -2.40
CA THR A 217 12.81 16.89 -1.52
C THR A 217 12.71 15.57 -2.28
N ILE A 218 12.52 14.48 -1.55
CA ILE A 218 12.24 13.16 -2.10
C ILE A 218 10.81 12.75 -1.68
N LYS A 219 9.97 12.38 -2.64
CA LYS A 219 8.64 11.85 -2.35
C LYS A 219 8.81 10.54 -1.58
N GLY A 220 8.24 10.46 -0.39
CA GLY A 220 8.41 9.28 0.48
C GLY A 220 9.64 9.29 1.39
N GLN A 221 10.39 10.39 1.49
CA GLN A 221 11.65 10.47 2.27
C GLN A 221 11.61 9.71 3.60
N GLY A 222 12.59 8.84 3.83
CA GLY A 222 12.73 7.99 5.01
C GLY A 222 11.83 6.74 5.01
N ALA A 223 10.96 6.58 4.01
CA ALA A 223 10.11 5.41 3.82
C ALA A 223 10.40 4.79 2.44
N SER A 224 11.40 3.91 2.36
CA SER A 224 11.89 3.29 1.11
C SER A 224 10.79 2.63 0.24
N LEU A 225 9.68 2.22 0.85
CA LEU A 225 8.49 1.68 0.19
C LEU A 225 7.64 2.73 -0.55
N ALA A 226 7.84 4.01 -0.25
CA ALA A 226 7.18 5.17 -0.85
C ALA A 226 8.16 6.09 -1.59
N GLU A 227 9.46 5.81 -1.52
CA GLU A 227 10.54 6.47 -2.27
C GLU A 227 10.62 5.91 -3.71
N GLY A 228 9.69 6.34 -4.57
CA GLY A 228 9.72 6.06 -6.01
C GLY A 228 9.17 4.69 -6.47
N VAL A 229 9.20 4.46 -7.79
CA VAL A 229 8.83 3.20 -8.46
C VAL A 229 10.11 2.52 -8.94
N ALA A 230 10.67 1.66 -8.09
CA ALA A 230 11.96 1.05 -8.36
C ALA A 230 12.08 -0.33 -7.70
N GLU A 231 11.16 -1.26 -7.98
CA GLU A 231 11.08 -2.56 -7.31
C GLU A 231 12.37 -3.37 -7.40
N ALA A 232 13.06 -3.31 -8.54
CA ALA A 232 14.37 -3.92 -8.71
C ALA A 232 15.40 -3.32 -7.74
N ASN A 233 15.42 -2.00 -7.59
CA ASN A 233 16.31 -1.31 -6.64
C ASN A 233 15.91 -1.58 -5.19
N MET A 234 14.61 -1.56 -4.86
CA MET A 234 14.07 -1.93 -3.55
C MET A 234 14.57 -3.32 -3.13
N MET A 235 14.53 -4.28 -4.05
CA MET A 235 15.03 -5.63 -3.81
C MET A 235 16.56 -5.66 -3.62
N GLY A 236 17.31 -4.87 -4.39
CA GLY A 236 18.75 -4.69 -4.22
C GLY A 236 19.14 -4.05 -2.88
N ILE A 237 18.40 -3.02 -2.44
CA ILE A 237 18.56 -2.39 -1.11
C ILE A 237 18.25 -3.41 -0.02
N ALA A 238 17.16 -4.18 -0.15
CA ALA A 238 16.80 -5.22 0.80
C ALA A 238 17.90 -6.29 0.91
N ALA A 239 18.45 -6.74 -0.22
CA ALA A 239 19.62 -7.61 -0.21
C ALA A 239 20.78 -7.00 0.59
N GLY A 240 21.14 -5.74 0.32
CA GLY A 240 22.20 -5.02 1.04
C GLY A 240 21.94 -4.90 2.55
N LEU A 241 20.71 -4.53 2.95
CA LEU A 241 20.32 -4.46 4.35
C LEU A 241 20.44 -5.81 5.07
N SER A 242 20.11 -6.90 4.39
CA SER A 242 20.23 -8.25 4.93
C SER A 242 21.69 -8.64 5.20
N THR A 243 22.63 -8.21 4.34
CA THR A 243 24.06 -8.54 4.52
C THR A 243 24.66 -7.98 5.81
N VAL A 244 24.06 -6.93 6.37
CA VAL A 244 24.48 -6.28 7.62
C VAL A 244 23.57 -6.65 8.80
N GLY A 245 22.83 -7.76 8.69
CA GLY A 245 22.07 -8.37 9.78
C GLY A 245 20.68 -7.78 10.00
N LYS A 246 20.12 -7.00 9.06
CA LYS A 246 18.72 -6.55 9.13
C LYS A 246 17.78 -7.61 8.55
N LYS A 247 16.52 -7.59 8.99
CA LYS A 247 15.42 -8.39 8.43
C LYS A 247 14.49 -7.49 7.59
N PRO A 248 14.81 -7.22 6.33
CA PRO A 248 14.00 -6.34 5.49
C PRO A 248 12.66 -6.99 5.10
N PHE A 249 11.61 -6.18 5.18
CA PHE A 249 10.30 -6.47 4.60
C PHE A 249 10.09 -5.53 3.41
N VAL A 250 9.78 -6.09 2.25
CA VAL A 250 9.50 -5.36 1.02
C VAL A 250 8.13 -5.74 0.48
N HIS A 251 7.43 -4.78 -0.11
CA HIS A 251 6.09 -5.01 -0.61
C HIS A 251 5.75 -4.09 -1.78
N THR A 252 4.91 -4.59 -2.67
CA THR A 252 4.31 -3.87 -3.80
C THR A 252 3.19 -4.77 -4.36
N PHE A 253 2.55 -4.42 -5.47
CA PHE A 253 1.61 -5.32 -6.13
C PHE A 253 2.29 -6.63 -6.53
N ALA A 254 1.57 -7.75 -6.43
CA ALA A 254 2.08 -9.09 -6.76
C ALA A 254 2.88 -9.17 -8.08
N PRO A 255 2.41 -8.61 -9.22
CA PRO A 255 3.21 -8.62 -10.45
C PRO A 255 4.52 -7.82 -10.37
N PHE A 256 4.59 -6.76 -9.57
CA PHE A 256 5.80 -5.94 -9.43
C PHE A 256 6.74 -6.49 -8.35
N ALA A 257 6.20 -7.19 -7.35
CA ALA A 257 6.95 -7.92 -6.34
C ALA A 257 7.58 -9.21 -6.90
N THR A 258 7.11 -9.64 -8.07
CA THR A 258 7.56 -10.85 -8.75
C THR A 258 8.23 -10.49 -10.07
N ARG A 259 7.49 -10.26 -11.15
CA ARG A 259 8.02 -10.03 -12.51
C ARG A 259 9.12 -8.96 -12.55
N ARG A 260 8.87 -7.80 -11.94
CA ARG A 260 9.73 -6.61 -12.09
C ARG A 260 11.08 -6.74 -11.40
N CYS A 261 11.14 -7.44 -10.27
CA CYS A 261 12.34 -7.58 -9.44
C CYS A 261 12.82 -9.04 -9.30
N TYR A 262 12.31 -9.94 -10.14
CA TYR A 262 12.57 -11.38 -10.04
C TYR A 262 14.05 -11.71 -10.02
N ASP A 263 14.83 -11.11 -10.94
CA ASP A 263 16.27 -11.37 -11.03
C ASP A 263 17.03 -10.91 -9.79
N GLN A 264 16.67 -9.75 -9.23
CA GLN A 264 17.26 -9.27 -7.97
C GLN A 264 16.87 -10.15 -6.80
N PHE A 265 15.63 -10.64 -6.75
CA PHE A 265 15.21 -11.56 -5.70
C PHE A 265 15.86 -12.94 -5.86
N TYR A 266 16.06 -13.39 -7.09
CA TYR A 266 16.71 -14.67 -7.36
C TYR A 266 18.21 -14.60 -7.04
N VAL A 267 18.93 -13.69 -7.68
CA VAL A 267 20.40 -13.59 -7.61
C VAL A 267 20.85 -12.85 -6.36
N SER A 268 20.43 -11.60 -6.21
CA SER A 268 20.97 -10.73 -5.15
C SER A 268 20.49 -11.10 -3.76
N VAL A 269 19.32 -11.76 -3.64
CA VAL A 269 18.77 -12.21 -2.37
C VAL A 269 18.95 -13.71 -2.14
N ASN A 270 18.33 -14.57 -2.96
CA ASN A 270 18.25 -16.00 -2.63
C ASN A 270 19.56 -16.75 -2.94
N TYR A 271 20.21 -16.50 -4.07
CA TYR A 271 21.47 -17.14 -4.43
C TYR A 271 22.61 -16.77 -3.46
N THR A 272 22.65 -15.52 -3.02
CA THR A 272 23.59 -15.00 -2.00
C THR A 272 23.16 -15.31 -0.56
N LYS A 273 22.07 -16.06 -0.35
CA LYS A 273 21.57 -16.54 0.94
C LYS A 273 21.18 -15.42 1.92
N GLN A 274 20.67 -14.30 1.40
CA GLN A 274 20.08 -13.24 2.21
C GLN A 274 18.64 -13.60 2.64
N GLU A 275 18.17 -12.95 3.70
CA GLU A 275 16.83 -13.11 4.26
C GLU A 275 15.98 -11.87 3.97
N VAL A 276 15.07 -11.95 3.00
CA VAL A 276 14.13 -10.87 2.66
C VAL A 276 12.69 -11.40 2.69
N LYS A 277 11.79 -10.64 3.32
CA LYS A 277 10.37 -10.97 3.40
C LYS A 277 9.61 -10.15 2.36
N VAL A 278 9.13 -10.81 1.30
CA VAL A 278 8.46 -10.18 0.17
C VAL A 278 6.95 -10.38 0.30
N THR A 279 6.18 -9.30 0.15
CA THR A 279 4.71 -9.36 0.07
C THR A 279 4.23 -8.84 -1.28
N GLY A 280 3.47 -9.66 -2.00
CA GLY A 280 2.78 -9.30 -3.23
C GLY A 280 1.31 -9.01 -2.97
N PHE A 281 0.89 -7.76 -3.16
CA PHE A 281 -0.48 -7.33 -2.94
C PHE A 281 -1.40 -7.59 -4.14
N ASP A 282 -2.66 -7.92 -3.83
CA ASP A 282 -3.77 -8.14 -4.76
C ASP A 282 -3.46 -9.11 -5.91
N PRO A 283 -3.07 -10.35 -5.60
CA PRO A 283 -2.79 -11.36 -6.63
C PRO A 283 -4.04 -11.79 -7.39
N GLY A 284 -3.87 -12.16 -8.66
CA GLY A 284 -4.94 -12.66 -9.52
C GLY A 284 -6.18 -11.76 -9.56
N VAL A 285 -7.38 -12.34 -9.49
CA VAL A 285 -8.65 -11.60 -9.63
C VAL A 285 -8.87 -10.55 -8.54
N THR A 286 -8.12 -10.62 -7.43
CA THR A 286 -8.22 -9.63 -6.35
C THR A 286 -7.66 -8.26 -6.73
N ALA A 287 -6.91 -8.14 -7.84
CA ALA A 287 -6.51 -6.84 -8.38
C ALA A 287 -7.69 -6.00 -8.89
N ALA A 288 -8.82 -6.63 -9.20
CA ALA A 288 -10.09 -6.00 -9.55
C ALA A 288 -9.96 -4.87 -10.59
N PHE A 289 -10.24 -3.63 -10.19
CA PHE A 289 -10.21 -2.47 -11.07
C PHE A 289 -8.82 -2.09 -11.60
N ASN A 290 -7.74 -2.64 -11.04
CA ASN A 290 -6.37 -2.40 -11.53
C ASN A 290 -6.09 -3.10 -12.87
N GLY A 291 -6.91 -4.09 -13.25
CA GLY A 291 -6.88 -4.68 -14.58
C GLY A 291 -5.80 -5.74 -14.81
N GLY A 292 -5.76 -6.27 -16.03
CA GLY A 292 -4.85 -7.35 -16.43
C GLY A 292 -3.36 -7.04 -16.29
N THR A 293 -2.96 -5.77 -16.29
CA THR A 293 -1.58 -5.37 -16.01
C THR A 293 -1.18 -5.61 -14.56
N HIS A 294 -2.16 -5.64 -13.64
CA HIS A 294 -1.97 -5.82 -12.19
C HIS A 294 -2.41 -7.21 -11.68
N MET A 295 -3.19 -7.96 -12.46
CA MET A 295 -3.57 -9.34 -12.12
C MET A 295 -2.44 -10.31 -12.42
N SER A 296 -1.72 -10.75 -11.38
CA SER A 296 -0.74 -11.82 -11.52
C SER A 296 -1.41 -13.19 -11.45
N PHE A 297 -1.30 -13.96 -12.53
CA PHE A 297 -1.65 -15.38 -12.57
C PHE A 297 -0.39 -16.27 -12.72
N GLU A 298 0.79 -15.66 -12.66
CA GLU A 298 2.10 -16.31 -12.87
C GLU A 298 3.07 -16.12 -11.70
N ASP A 299 2.66 -15.38 -10.65
CA ASP A 299 3.54 -15.02 -9.55
C ASP A 299 4.01 -16.23 -8.74
N ILE A 300 3.13 -17.19 -8.48
CA ILE A 300 3.49 -18.45 -7.82
C ILE A 300 4.43 -19.26 -8.71
N ALA A 301 4.24 -19.25 -10.03
CA ALA A 301 5.11 -19.98 -10.97
C ALA A 301 6.57 -19.54 -10.85
N LEU A 302 6.78 -18.22 -10.91
CA LEU A 302 8.10 -17.60 -10.77
C LEU A 302 8.70 -17.91 -9.39
N MET A 303 7.91 -17.75 -8.33
CA MET A 303 8.43 -17.90 -6.97
C MET A 303 8.68 -19.36 -6.58
N ARG A 304 7.89 -20.32 -7.09
CA ARG A 304 8.05 -21.75 -6.80
C ARG A 304 9.37 -22.31 -7.29
N VAL A 305 9.98 -21.76 -8.34
CA VAL A 305 11.28 -22.26 -8.85
C VAL A 305 12.47 -21.78 -8.03
N ILE A 306 12.31 -20.76 -7.16
CA ILE A 306 13.37 -20.29 -6.27
C ILE A 306 13.65 -21.33 -5.18
N PRO A 307 14.87 -21.89 -5.05
CA PRO A 307 15.15 -22.94 -4.07
C PRO A 307 14.86 -22.52 -2.63
N LYS A 308 14.22 -23.39 -1.85
CA LYS A 308 13.92 -23.21 -0.41
C LYS A 308 13.06 -22.00 -0.03
N LEU A 309 12.52 -21.24 -0.99
CA LEU A 309 11.60 -20.15 -0.70
C LEU A 309 10.33 -20.67 0.00
N LEU A 310 9.92 -20.00 1.08
CA LEU A 310 8.61 -20.17 1.70
C LEU A 310 7.57 -19.33 0.95
N ILE A 311 6.49 -19.95 0.48
CA ILE A 311 5.39 -19.28 -0.20
C ILE A 311 4.11 -19.47 0.60
N THR A 312 3.50 -18.36 1.01
CA THR A 312 2.24 -18.38 1.77
C THR A 312 1.16 -17.51 1.15
N GLU A 313 -0.10 -17.89 1.38
CA GLU A 313 -1.30 -17.16 0.98
C GLU A 313 -2.37 -17.35 2.07
N PRO A 314 -2.39 -16.50 3.12
CA PRO A 314 -3.39 -16.60 4.18
C PRO A 314 -4.81 -16.40 3.64
N ALA A 315 -5.75 -17.20 4.13
CA ALA A 315 -7.13 -17.18 3.64
C ALA A 315 -7.99 -16.06 4.23
N ASP A 316 -7.60 -15.48 5.36
CA ASP A 316 -8.30 -14.36 5.99
C ASP A 316 -7.36 -13.53 6.90
N PHE A 317 -7.93 -12.58 7.62
CA PHE A 317 -7.18 -11.73 8.54
C PHE A 317 -6.66 -12.50 9.75
N THR A 318 -7.44 -13.41 10.32
CA THR A 318 -7.05 -14.26 11.46
C THR A 318 -5.83 -15.11 11.12
N ALA A 319 -5.84 -15.78 9.96
CA ALA A 319 -4.72 -16.55 9.43
C ALA A 319 -3.49 -15.65 9.22
N LEU A 320 -3.66 -14.46 8.63
CA LEU A 320 -2.56 -13.50 8.47
C LEU A 320 -1.95 -13.12 9.82
N GLN A 321 -2.76 -12.82 10.83
CA GLN A 321 -2.30 -12.47 12.17
C GLN A 321 -1.49 -13.60 12.81
N ALA A 322 -1.94 -14.84 12.67
CA ALA A 322 -1.23 -16.01 13.18
C ALA A 322 0.08 -16.29 12.42
N ILE A 323 0.05 -16.24 11.08
CA ILE A 323 1.16 -16.64 10.21
C ILE A 323 2.28 -15.59 10.15
N LEU A 324 1.96 -14.29 10.29
CA LEU A 324 2.93 -13.21 10.11
C LEU A 324 4.14 -13.29 11.08
N PRO A 325 3.98 -13.57 12.39
CA PRO A 325 5.10 -13.86 13.28
C PRO A 325 5.96 -15.03 12.78
N MET A 326 5.35 -16.12 12.32
CA MET A 326 6.07 -17.30 11.81
C MET A 326 6.90 -16.96 10.56
N VAL A 327 6.34 -16.16 9.65
CA VAL A 327 7.04 -15.64 8.46
C VAL A 327 8.22 -14.74 8.85
N THR A 328 8.05 -13.94 9.89
CA THR A 328 9.09 -13.05 10.44
C THR A 328 10.26 -13.83 11.04
N ASP A 329 9.96 -14.96 11.68
CA ASP A 329 10.95 -15.83 12.32
C ASP A 329 11.55 -16.89 11.41
N HIS A 330 10.90 -17.20 10.29
CA HIS A 330 11.40 -18.12 9.28
C HIS A 330 12.81 -17.73 8.83
N LYS A 331 13.72 -18.71 8.76
CA LYS A 331 15.08 -18.52 8.26
C LYS A 331 15.11 -18.64 6.75
N GLY A 332 15.69 -17.64 6.09
CA GLY A 332 15.60 -17.47 4.64
C GLY A 332 14.47 -16.55 4.20
N SER A 333 14.36 -16.41 2.88
CA SER A 333 13.41 -15.49 2.25
C SER A 333 12.01 -16.08 2.13
N THR A 334 11.01 -15.20 2.07
CA THR A 334 9.60 -15.59 1.97
C THR A 334 8.89 -14.76 0.90
N TYR A 335 7.89 -15.34 0.25
CA TYR A 335 6.93 -14.63 -0.60
C TYR A 335 5.50 -14.87 -0.08
N MET A 336 4.82 -13.79 0.29
CA MET A 336 3.44 -13.84 0.76
C MET A 336 2.52 -13.17 -0.25
N ARG A 337 1.52 -13.90 -0.72
CA ARG A 337 0.38 -13.38 -1.48
C ARG A 337 -0.64 -12.80 -0.51
N LEU A 338 -1.05 -11.54 -0.71
CA LEU A 338 -1.96 -10.88 0.21
C LEU A 338 -2.99 -10.00 -0.50
N GLN A 339 -4.27 -10.22 -0.22
CA GLN A 339 -5.35 -9.35 -0.66
C GLN A 339 -5.42 -8.10 0.26
N ARG A 340 -5.53 -6.89 -0.32
CA ARG A 340 -5.67 -5.63 0.43
C ARG A 340 -7.12 -5.32 0.80
N ALA A 341 -8.05 -5.64 -0.09
CA ALA A 341 -9.48 -5.45 0.18
C ALA A 341 -9.96 -6.39 1.30
N GLU A 342 -10.98 -5.96 2.03
CA GLU A 342 -11.56 -6.72 3.17
C GLU A 342 -11.90 -8.15 2.74
N ALA A 343 -11.22 -9.13 3.35
CA ALA A 343 -11.53 -10.55 3.23
C ALA A 343 -12.58 -10.92 4.28
N LYS A 344 -13.40 -11.94 4.00
CA LYS A 344 -14.31 -12.47 5.03
C LYS A 344 -13.52 -13.36 5.98
N ASP A 345 -13.76 -13.20 7.27
CA ASP A 345 -13.20 -14.08 8.29
C ASP A 345 -13.74 -15.51 8.09
N ILE A 346 -12.82 -16.47 8.05
CA ILE A 346 -13.04 -17.91 7.96
C ILE A 346 -12.73 -18.56 9.32
N TYR A 347 -11.69 -18.06 9.99
CA TYR A 347 -11.16 -18.60 11.24
C TYR A 347 -11.39 -17.64 12.40
N ASP A 348 -11.50 -18.21 13.60
CA ASP A 348 -11.40 -17.49 14.85
C ASP A 348 -9.99 -17.62 15.47
N ASN A 349 -9.75 -16.86 16.54
CA ASN A 349 -8.45 -16.83 17.22
C ASN A 349 -8.04 -18.14 17.92
N SER A 350 -8.88 -19.19 17.89
CA SER A 350 -8.55 -20.51 18.43
C SER A 350 -7.93 -21.44 17.40
N GLN A 351 -7.97 -21.09 16.12
CA GLN A 351 -7.35 -21.88 15.06
C GLN A 351 -5.82 -21.82 15.16
N ASP A 352 -5.19 -22.99 15.29
CA ASP A 352 -3.75 -23.14 15.22
C ASP A 352 -3.27 -23.20 13.76
N PHE A 353 -2.16 -22.51 13.48
CA PHE A 353 -1.50 -22.51 12.19
C PHE A 353 -0.06 -23.04 12.33
N GLU A 354 0.41 -23.79 11.35
CA GLU A 354 1.81 -24.24 11.27
C GLU A 354 2.28 -24.14 9.81
N LEU A 355 3.41 -23.45 9.57
CA LEU A 355 3.96 -23.32 8.22
C LEU A 355 4.22 -24.70 7.59
N GLY A 356 3.67 -24.92 6.40
CA GLY A 356 3.78 -26.20 5.69
C GLY A 356 2.75 -27.25 6.10
N LYS A 357 1.78 -26.90 6.95
CA LYS A 357 0.63 -27.75 7.30
C LYS A 357 -0.67 -27.20 6.71
N GLY A 358 -1.51 -28.09 6.21
CA GLY A 358 -2.85 -27.74 5.71
C GLY A 358 -3.91 -27.80 6.81
N ILE A 359 -4.96 -26.97 6.70
CA ILE A 359 -6.09 -26.99 7.63
C ILE A 359 -7.26 -27.74 6.99
N VAL A 360 -7.79 -28.74 7.70
CA VAL A 360 -8.81 -29.66 7.19
C VAL A 360 -10.20 -29.21 7.65
N HIS A 361 -11.12 -29.08 6.70
CA HIS A 361 -12.52 -28.72 6.90
C HIS A 361 -13.45 -29.84 6.42
N GLY A 362 -14.18 -30.44 7.36
CA GLY A 362 -15.07 -31.57 7.12
C GLY A 362 -14.35 -32.93 7.05
N ASP A 363 -15.11 -33.99 6.79
CA ASP A 363 -14.66 -35.38 6.79
C ASP A 363 -15.19 -36.22 5.61
N GLY A 364 -15.78 -35.56 4.61
CA GLY A 364 -16.29 -36.19 3.39
C GLY A 364 -15.22 -36.95 2.61
N SER A 365 -15.61 -38.07 1.99
CA SER A 365 -14.69 -39.05 1.39
C SER A 365 -14.80 -39.22 -0.12
N ASP A 366 -15.71 -38.49 -0.79
CA ASP A 366 -15.90 -38.61 -2.24
C ASP A 366 -14.78 -37.94 -3.05
N LEU A 367 -14.28 -36.80 -2.59
CA LEU A 367 -13.04 -36.19 -3.06
C LEU A 367 -12.48 -35.27 -1.97
N VAL A 368 -11.23 -34.84 -2.13
CA VAL A 368 -10.67 -33.74 -1.36
C VAL A 368 -10.50 -32.52 -2.28
N ILE A 369 -10.92 -31.35 -1.82
CA ILE A 369 -10.67 -30.06 -2.46
C ILE A 369 -9.48 -29.42 -1.75
N ILE A 370 -8.44 -29.02 -2.47
CA ILE A 370 -7.27 -28.34 -1.90
C ILE A 370 -7.22 -26.93 -2.47
N ALA A 371 -7.39 -25.92 -1.63
CA ALA A 371 -7.48 -24.52 -2.05
C ALA A 371 -6.46 -23.65 -1.30
N SER A 372 -6.13 -22.49 -1.86
CA SER A 372 -5.34 -21.46 -1.18
C SER A 372 -5.98 -20.08 -1.29
N GLY A 373 -5.72 -19.25 -0.28
CA GLY A 373 -6.08 -17.85 -0.26
C GLY A 373 -7.56 -17.53 -0.09
N PRO A 374 -7.87 -16.22 0.05
CA PRO A 374 -9.17 -15.76 0.52
C PRO A 374 -10.32 -16.07 -0.44
N VAL A 375 -10.04 -16.09 -1.74
CA VAL A 375 -11.06 -16.36 -2.76
C VAL A 375 -11.41 -17.85 -2.78
N CYS A 376 -10.41 -18.70 -3.08
CA CYS A 376 -10.69 -20.10 -3.37
C CYS A 376 -10.99 -20.93 -2.12
N VAL A 377 -10.44 -20.60 -0.94
CA VAL A 377 -10.80 -21.29 0.30
C VAL A 377 -12.25 -20.99 0.65
N LEU A 378 -12.65 -19.71 0.65
CA LEU A 378 -14.02 -19.31 0.97
C LEU A 378 -15.05 -19.92 0.00
N GLU A 379 -14.79 -19.84 -1.30
CA GLU A 379 -15.71 -20.40 -2.31
C GLU A 379 -15.74 -21.95 -2.26
N SER A 380 -14.63 -22.61 -1.91
CA SER A 380 -14.60 -24.07 -1.67
C SER A 380 -15.42 -24.48 -0.45
N LEU A 381 -15.35 -23.72 0.65
CA LEU A 381 -16.15 -23.97 1.84
C LEU A 381 -17.65 -23.84 1.56
N LYS A 382 -18.05 -22.85 0.74
CA LYS A 382 -19.44 -22.72 0.28
C LYS A 382 -19.86 -23.90 -0.61
N ALA A 383 -18.94 -24.42 -1.43
CA ALA A 383 -19.22 -25.55 -2.32
C ALA A 383 -19.56 -26.85 -1.56
N ILE A 384 -19.12 -27.01 -0.30
CA ILE A 384 -19.50 -28.15 0.56
C ILE A 384 -21.02 -28.29 0.65
N GLU A 385 -21.72 -27.19 0.93
CA GLU A 385 -23.19 -27.18 1.09
C GLU A 385 -23.91 -27.42 -0.24
N LEU A 386 -23.32 -27.00 -1.37
CA LEU A 386 -23.88 -27.28 -2.69
C LEU A 386 -23.75 -28.77 -3.02
N LEU A 387 -22.56 -29.34 -2.82
CA LEU A 387 -22.28 -30.75 -3.11
C LEU A 387 -23.07 -31.70 -2.22
N ARG A 388 -23.28 -31.35 -0.95
CA ARG A 388 -24.09 -32.14 -0.02
C ARG A 388 -25.53 -32.32 -0.52
N LYS A 389 -26.12 -31.30 -1.17
CA LYS A 389 -27.46 -31.40 -1.76
C LYS A 389 -27.54 -32.43 -2.90
N ASP A 390 -26.41 -32.70 -3.55
CA ASP A 390 -26.28 -33.70 -4.59
C ASP A 390 -25.78 -35.06 -4.07
N GLY A 391 -25.70 -35.22 -2.74
CA GLY A 391 -25.22 -36.46 -2.09
C GLY A 391 -23.72 -36.70 -2.21
N ILE A 392 -22.94 -35.65 -2.53
CA ILE A 392 -21.46 -35.71 -2.60
C ILE A 392 -20.88 -35.07 -1.35
N TYR A 393 -20.08 -35.83 -0.61
CA TYR A 393 -19.46 -35.43 0.63
C TYR A 393 -17.96 -35.23 0.42
N VAL A 394 -17.51 -33.98 0.52
CA VAL A 394 -16.12 -33.59 0.29
C VAL A 394 -15.47 -33.10 1.57
N THR A 395 -14.13 -33.14 1.56
CA THR A 395 -13.30 -32.43 2.53
C THR A 395 -12.60 -31.28 1.81
N VAL A 396 -12.50 -30.11 2.45
CA VAL A 396 -11.71 -28.97 1.96
C VAL A 396 -10.44 -28.86 2.78
N ILE A 397 -9.29 -28.69 2.12
CA ILE A 397 -8.02 -28.38 2.76
C ILE A 397 -7.61 -26.98 2.35
N ASP A 398 -7.48 -26.09 3.33
CA ASP A 398 -6.79 -24.82 3.16
C ASP A 398 -5.28 -25.06 3.20
N MET A 399 -4.65 -24.98 2.04
CA MET A 399 -3.21 -25.11 1.85
C MET A 399 -2.57 -23.72 1.77
N PHE A 400 -2.67 -22.96 2.87
CA PHE A 400 -2.13 -21.59 2.96
C PHE A 400 -0.60 -21.54 2.78
N THR A 401 0.12 -22.65 2.95
CA THR A 401 1.53 -22.76 2.55
C THR A 401 1.63 -23.51 1.22
N ILE A 402 1.89 -22.78 0.14
CA ILE A 402 2.00 -23.33 -1.23
C ILE A 402 3.37 -23.99 -1.45
N LYS A 403 4.40 -23.51 -0.73
CA LYS A 403 5.74 -24.11 -0.73
C LYS A 403 6.39 -23.93 0.63
N PRO A 404 6.82 -25.00 1.32
CA PRO A 404 6.62 -26.41 0.96
C PRO A 404 5.16 -26.85 1.12
N LEU A 405 4.73 -27.84 0.32
CA LEU A 405 3.42 -28.47 0.47
C LEU A 405 3.42 -29.48 1.63
N ASP A 406 2.27 -29.64 2.28
CA ASP A 406 2.04 -30.68 3.28
C ASP A 406 1.90 -32.06 2.62
N LYS A 407 3.05 -32.68 2.33
CA LYS A 407 3.11 -33.96 1.61
C LYS A 407 2.30 -35.06 2.30
N ASP A 408 2.44 -35.19 3.61
CA ASP A 408 1.85 -36.31 4.34
C ASP A 408 0.32 -36.20 4.33
N LEU A 409 -0.19 -34.99 4.57
CA LEU A 409 -1.63 -34.71 4.50
C LEU A 409 -2.20 -34.93 3.10
N ILE A 410 -1.53 -34.43 2.06
CA ILE A 410 -1.98 -34.58 0.67
C ILE A 410 -2.03 -36.07 0.28
N VAL A 411 -0.99 -36.84 0.60
CA VAL A 411 -0.93 -38.27 0.29
C VAL A 411 -1.96 -39.07 1.10
N GLN A 412 -2.18 -38.70 2.37
CA GLN A 412 -3.22 -39.30 3.20
C GLN A 412 -4.60 -39.12 2.57
N TRP A 413 -4.94 -37.91 2.12
CA TRP A 413 -6.24 -37.64 1.50
C TRP A 413 -6.36 -38.23 0.10
N ALA A 414 -5.28 -38.24 -0.69
CA ALA A 414 -5.24 -38.96 -1.97
C ALA A 414 -5.62 -40.44 -1.78
N ARG A 415 -5.06 -41.11 -0.77
CA ARG A 415 -5.40 -42.50 -0.42
C ARG A 415 -6.85 -42.66 0.03
N ARG A 416 -7.34 -41.73 0.84
CA ARG A 416 -8.69 -41.79 1.41
C ARG A 416 -9.78 -41.61 0.37
N THR A 417 -9.61 -40.68 -0.57
CA THR A 417 -10.69 -40.28 -1.49
C THR A 417 -10.53 -40.82 -2.90
N GLY A 418 -9.30 -41.11 -3.32
CA GLY A 418 -8.96 -41.51 -4.69
C GLY A 418 -9.11 -40.40 -5.74
N ALA A 419 -9.42 -39.17 -5.32
CA ALA A 419 -9.51 -38.02 -6.21
C ALA A 419 -9.27 -36.69 -5.47
N ILE A 420 -8.61 -35.76 -6.17
CA ILE A 420 -8.27 -34.43 -5.70
C ILE A 420 -8.79 -33.41 -6.71
N LEU A 421 -9.45 -32.36 -6.22
CA LEU A 421 -9.66 -31.12 -6.95
C LEU A 421 -8.80 -30.03 -6.31
N THR A 422 -8.02 -29.29 -7.08
CA THR A 422 -7.32 -28.11 -6.58
C THR A 422 -7.99 -26.84 -7.05
N CYS A 423 -8.10 -25.82 -6.21
CA CYS A 423 -8.74 -24.54 -6.54
C CYS A 423 -7.79 -23.38 -6.20
N GLU A 424 -7.41 -22.57 -7.19
CA GLU A 424 -6.45 -21.47 -7.01
C GLU A 424 -6.80 -20.21 -7.79
N ASN A 425 -6.55 -19.05 -7.19
CA ASN A 425 -6.61 -17.75 -7.85
C ASN A 425 -5.27 -17.49 -8.59
N HIS A 426 -4.98 -18.31 -9.60
CA HIS A 426 -3.73 -18.35 -10.36
C HIS A 426 -3.90 -19.21 -11.63
N GLN A 427 -2.94 -19.18 -12.56
CA GLN A 427 -2.91 -20.15 -13.66
C GLN A 427 -2.83 -21.58 -13.11
N VAL A 428 -3.68 -22.47 -13.62
CA VAL A 428 -3.68 -23.90 -13.24
C VAL A 428 -2.38 -24.63 -13.62
N HIS A 429 -1.63 -24.09 -14.59
CA HIS A 429 -0.46 -24.74 -15.18
C HIS A 429 0.76 -24.77 -14.25
N SER A 430 0.83 -23.91 -13.24
CA SER A 430 2.10 -23.65 -12.54
C SER A 430 1.98 -23.29 -11.05
N GLY A 431 0.78 -23.09 -10.52
CA GLY A 431 0.59 -22.76 -9.11
C GLY A 431 0.38 -23.98 -8.19
N LEU A 432 -0.61 -23.90 -7.30
CA LEU A 432 -0.92 -24.91 -6.28
C LEU A 432 -1.25 -26.26 -6.93
N GLY A 433 -2.13 -26.27 -7.93
CA GLY A 433 -2.60 -27.47 -8.59
C GLY A 433 -1.48 -28.24 -9.28
N ALA A 434 -0.56 -27.52 -9.93
CA ALA A 434 0.63 -28.13 -10.52
C ALA A 434 1.51 -28.80 -9.45
N GLY A 435 1.77 -28.10 -8.33
CA GLY A 435 2.56 -28.67 -7.23
C GLY A 435 1.93 -29.91 -6.58
N VAL A 436 0.60 -29.91 -6.39
CA VAL A 436 -0.12 -31.08 -5.89
C VAL A 436 -0.03 -32.24 -6.89
N ALA A 437 -0.25 -31.98 -8.18
CA ALA A 437 -0.17 -33.00 -9.24
C ALA A 437 1.24 -33.64 -9.32
N GLU A 438 2.29 -32.82 -9.30
CA GLU A 438 3.68 -33.26 -9.23
C GLU A 438 3.90 -34.20 -8.03
N LEU A 439 3.46 -33.77 -6.83
CA LEU A 439 3.65 -34.50 -5.58
C LEU A 439 2.94 -35.86 -5.58
N VAL A 440 1.67 -35.91 -5.96
CA VAL A 440 0.92 -37.17 -5.94
C VAL A 440 1.34 -38.11 -7.06
N SER A 441 1.77 -37.61 -8.22
CA SER A 441 2.31 -38.44 -9.30
C SER A 441 3.54 -39.26 -8.85
N GLN A 442 4.31 -38.75 -7.88
CA GLN A 442 5.50 -39.41 -7.35
C GLN A 442 5.23 -40.30 -6.13
N HIS A 443 4.09 -40.11 -5.45
CA HIS A 443 3.86 -40.72 -4.13
C HIS A 443 2.60 -41.58 -4.04
N TYR A 444 1.49 -41.16 -4.66
CA TYR A 444 0.25 -41.92 -4.71
C TYR A 444 -0.65 -41.39 -5.84
N PRO A 445 -0.47 -41.88 -7.08
CA PRO A 445 -1.22 -41.37 -8.22
C PRO A 445 -2.73 -41.56 -8.06
N VAL A 446 -3.48 -40.47 -8.24
CA VAL A 446 -4.94 -40.41 -8.21
C VAL A 446 -5.43 -39.45 -9.27
N ILE A 447 -6.74 -39.39 -9.50
CA ILE A 447 -7.33 -38.36 -10.36
C ILE A 447 -7.09 -37.00 -9.70
N VAL A 448 -6.41 -36.11 -10.41
CA VAL A 448 -6.20 -34.71 -10.01
C VAL A 448 -6.82 -33.80 -11.05
N ARG A 449 -7.88 -33.09 -10.67
CA ARG A 449 -8.43 -31.98 -11.45
C ARG A 449 -7.87 -30.67 -10.89
N ARG A 450 -7.40 -29.79 -11.77
CA ARG A 450 -6.92 -28.45 -11.40
C ARG A 450 -7.89 -27.41 -11.89
N HIS A 451 -8.30 -26.50 -11.01
CA HIS A 451 -9.27 -25.46 -11.29
C HIS A 451 -8.71 -24.10 -10.81
N GLY A 452 -8.86 -23.10 -11.67
CA GLY A 452 -8.22 -21.80 -11.58
C GLY A 452 -8.31 -21.09 -12.93
N VAL A 453 -7.36 -20.24 -13.26
CA VAL A 453 -7.30 -19.56 -14.57
C VAL A 453 -6.69 -20.50 -15.62
N HIS A 454 -7.27 -20.52 -16.82
CA HIS A 454 -6.95 -21.45 -17.90
C HIS A 454 -6.30 -20.77 -19.11
N ASP A 455 -5.01 -20.43 -19.00
CA ASP A 455 -4.18 -19.85 -20.07
C ASP A 455 -4.73 -18.51 -20.61
N GLU A 456 -5.27 -17.70 -19.71
CA GLU A 456 -5.84 -16.39 -20.02
C GLU A 456 -5.12 -15.25 -19.28
N PHE A 457 -5.12 -14.06 -19.88
CA PHE A 457 -4.70 -12.83 -19.20
C PHE A 457 -5.82 -12.31 -18.28
N GLY A 458 -5.43 -11.47 -17.31
CA GLY A 458 -6.36 -10.71 -16.48
C GLY A 458 -7.14 -9.65 -17.27
N GLU A 459 -8.27 -9.20 -16.73
CA GLU A 459 -9.08 -8.10 -17.26
C GLU A 459 -9.52 -7.14 -16.14
N VAL A 460 -10.46 -6.23 -16.38
CA VAL A 460 -10.90 -5.24 -15.38
C VAL A 460 -12.31 -5.59 -14.90
N GLY A 461 -12.54 -5.58 -13.59
CA GLY A 461 -13.90 -5.75 -13.06
C GLY A 461 -13.98 -5.73 -11.54
N THR A 462 -15.21 -5.85 -11.02
CA THR A 462 -15.43 -6.13 -9.59
C THR A 462 -14.96 -7.55 -9.27
N LEU A 463 -14.63 -7.82 -7.99
CA LEU A 463 -14.23 -9.17 -7.59
C LEU A 463 -15.31 -10.22 -7.89
N ASP A 464 -16.59 -9.92 -7.67
CA ASP A 464 -17.67 -10.86 -7.97
C ASP A 464 -17.81 -11.14 -9.48
N TYR A 465 -17.70 -10.10 -10.32
CA TYR A 465 -17.67 -10.29 -11.77
C TYR A 465 -16.49 -11.15 -12.21
N LEU A 466 -15.29 -10.87 -11.68
CA LEU A 466 -14.08 -11.60 -12.08
C LEU A 466 -14.10 -13.04 -11.58
N LYS A 467 -14.67 -13.33 -10.41
CA LYS A 467 -14.89 -14.71 -9.96
C LYS A 467 -15.80 -15.47 -10.92
N GLU A 468 -16.90 -14.87 -11.37
CA GLU A 468 -17.78 -15.49 -12.37
C GLU A 468 -17.02 -15.72 -13.69
N ARG A 469 -16.33 -14.69 -14.17
CA ARG A 469 -15.61 -14.68 -15.44
C ARG A 469 -14.48 -15.70 -15.54
N TYR A 470 -13.75 -15.90 -14.45
CA TYR A 470 -12.67 -16.89 -14.34
C TYR A 470 -13.13 -18.18 -13.66
N GLU A 471 -14.45 -18.39 -13.55
CA GLU A 471 -15.08 -19.59 -13.00
C GLU A 471 -14.67 -19.93 -11.54
N LEU A 472 -14.25 -18.96 -10.73
CA LEU A 472 -13.78 -19.17 -9.35
C LEU A 472 -14.90 -19.20 -8.29
N THR A 473 -16.17 -19.32 -8.69
CA THR A 473 -17.31 -19.32 -7.76
C THR A 473 -17.54 -20.68 -7.11
N ALA A 474 -18.24 -20.71 -5.97
CA ALA A 474 -18.66 -21.96 -5.33
C ALA A 474 -19.46 -22.89 -6.28
N GLN A 475 -20.28 -22.33 -7.16
CA GLN A 475 -21.07 -23.07 -8.15
C GLN A 475 -20.15 -23.79 -9.13
N ASN A 476 -19.20 -23.07 -9.73
CA ASN A 476 -18.23 -23.67 -10.65
C ASN A 476 -17.37 -24.72 -9.93
N ILE A 477 -16.86 -24.43 -8.73
CA ILE A 477 -16.10 -25.41 -7.94
C ILE A 477 -16.91 -26.69 -7.71
N ALA A 478 -18.20 -26.58 -7.37
CA ALA A 478 -19.08 -27.74 -7.20
C ALA A 478 -19.26 -28.54 -8.50
N GLU A 479 -19.36 -27.88 -9.66
CA GLU A 479 -19.43 -28.55 -10.96
C GLU A 479 -18.14 -29.31 -11.30
N TYR A 480 -16.97 -28.68 -11.10
CA TYR A 480 -15.67 -29.33 -11.28
C TYR A 480 -15.50 -30.51 -10.31
N ALA A 481 -15.98 -30.40 -9.07
CA ALA A 481 -15.96 -31.50 -8.10
C ALA A 481 -16.85 -32.68 -8.54
N LYS A 482 -18.07 -32.42 -8.99
CA LYS A 482 -18.98 -33.44 -9.57
C LYS A 482 -18.33 -34.16 -10.75
N GLN A 483 -17.69 -33.43 -11.64
CA GLN A 483 -16.99 -34.02 -12.78
C GLN A 483 -15.82 -34.90 -12.31
N THR A 484 -15.06 -34.44 -11.32
CA THR A 484 -13.93 -35.21 -10.76
C THR A 484 -14.40 -36.54 -10.16
N VAL A 485 -15.53 -36.56 -9.44
CA VAL A 485 -16.12 -37.81 -8.91
C VAL A 485 -16.54 -38.75 -10.03
N LYS A 486 -17.19 -38.22 -11.08
CA LYS A 486 -17.58 -39.04 -12.25
C LYS A 486 -16.36 -39.67 -12.91
N ASP A 487 -15.30 -38.91 -13.13
CA ASP A 487 -14.06 -39.40 -13.76
C ASP A 487 -13.37 -40.45 -12.88
N LYS A 488 -13.34 -40.23 -11.55
CA LYS A 488 -12.84 -41.23 -10.59
C LYS A 488 -13.56 -42.57 -10.72
N GLU A 489 -14.89 -42.56 -10.82
CA GLU A 489 -15.68 -43.78 -10.96
C GLU A 489 -15.56 -44.43 -12.35
N GLN A 490 -15.18 -43.68 -13.39
CA GLN A 490 -14.87 -44.24 -14.71
C GLN A 490 -13.54 -44.99 -14.71
N VAL A 491 -12.51 -44.49 -14.01
CA VAL A 491 -11.19 -45.12 -13.95
C VAL A 491 -11.16 -46.37 -13.05
N LYS A 492 -12.12 -46.49 -12.13
CA LYS A 492 -12.31 -47.72 -11.32
C LYS A 492 -12.94 -48.88 -12.09
N LYS A 493 -13.62 -48.62 -13.20
CA LYS A 493 -14.23 -49.63 -14.08
C LYS A 493 -13.24 -50.05 -15.15
#